data_AF-A0A2E2WY11-F1
#
_entry.id   AF-A0A2E2WY11-F1
#
_cell.length_a   1.000
_cell.length_b   1.000
_cell.length_c   1.000
_cell.angle_alpha   90.00
_cell.angle_beta   90.00
_cell.angle_gamma   90.00
#
_symmetry.space_group_name_H-M   'P 1'
#
loop_
_entity.id
_entity.type
_entity.pdbx_description
1 polymer ?
#
loop_
_entity_poly.entity_id
_entity_poly.type
_entity_poly.pdbx_seq_one_letter_code
_entity_poly.pdbx_strand_id
1 'polypeptide(L)'
;VFGDVVASDAGALLANWDRIKQAEKGRASSLDGIPTTLPALAAAQKVVRRAAGVGLVPEVPSIAAPTDADSLGDVLLGLAAAAREAGLDAEDALRGAVARFSTAVRAVEAMAVADGLDLRNAAPDVVADYRSRTPGTSEHG
;
A
#
# COMPACT_ATOMS: atom_id res chain seq x y z
N VAL A 1 -19.47 -35.08 12.36
CA VAL A 1 -18.20 -34.58 12.93
C VAL A 1 -17.76 -33.42 12.07
N PHE A 2 -18.06 -32.20 12.50
CA PHE A 2 -17.59 -30.98 11.86
C PHE A 2 -16.28 -30.63 12.55
N GLY A 3 -15.17 -30.86 11.84
CA GLY A 3 -13.83 -30.65 12.35
C GLY A 3 -13.47 -29.16 12.34
N ASP A 4 -13.09 -28.67 13.51
CA ASP A 4 -12.55 -27.35 13.79
C ASP A 4 -11.46 -26.95 12.79
N VAL A 5 -11.71 -25.87 12.06
CA VAL A 5 -10.65 -24.95 11.64
C VAL A 5 -10.96 -23.64 12.32
N VAL A 6 -10.20 -23.37 13.39
CA VAL A 6 -10.15 -22.09 14.07
C VAL A 6 -9.85 -21.02 13.01
N ALA A 7 -10.83 -20.16 12.76
CA ALA A 7 -10.68 -18.93 11.98
C ALA A 7 -9.87 -17.92 12.81
N SER A 8 -8.57 -18.15 12.99
CA SER A 8 -7.71 -17.31 13.85
C SER A 8 -7.11 -16.09 13.16
N ASP A 9 -7.42 -15.80 11.90
CA ASP A 9 -6.96 -14.55 11.30
C ASP A 9 -7.92 -14.02 10.23
N ALA A 10 -8.80 -13.11 10.65
CA ALA A 10 -9.66 -12.36 9.74
C ALA A 10 -8.84 -11.56 8.72
N GLY A 11 -7.60 -11.17 9.04
CA GLY A 11 -6.67 -10.49 8.14
C GLY A 11 -6.18 -11.41 7.03
N ALA A 12 -5.70 -12.62 7.36
CA ALA A 12 -5.32 -13.63 6.38
C ALA A 12 -6.52 -14.09 5.52
N LEU A 13 -7.72 -14.22 6.10
CA LEU A 13 -8.92 -14.55 5.35
C LEU A 13 -9.31 -13.42 4.36
N LEU A 14 -9.21 -12.15 4.78
CA LEU A 14 -9.46 -11.00 3.93
C LEU A 14 -8.42 -10.90 2.81
N ALA A 15 -7.14 -11.14 3.12
CA ALA A 15 -6.06 -11.16 2.14
C ALA A 15 -6.20 -12.32 1.14
N ASN A 16 -6.63 -13.50 1.61
CA ASN A 16 -6.90 -14.66 0.76
C ASN A 16 -8.12 -14.44 -0.16
N TRP A 17 -9.20 -13.87 0.39
CA TRP A 17 -10.40 -13.53 -0.36
C TRP A 17 -10.13 -12.43 -1.40
N ASP A 18 -9.38 -11.39 -1.03
CA ASP A 18 -8.93 -10.34 -1.96
C ASP A 18 -8.10 -10.96 -3.09
N ARG A 19 -7.19 -11.91 -2.80
CA ARG A 19 -6.38 -12.63 -3.81
C ARG A 19 -7.26 -13.41 -4.79
N ILE A 20 -8.22 -14.18 -4.29
CA ILE A 20 -9.16 -14.98 -5.11
C ILE A 20 -10.03 -14.05 -5.99
N LYS A 21 -10.58 -12.98 -5.41
CA LYS A 21 -11.39 -11.99 -6.14
C LYS A 21 -10.59 -11.11 -7.10
N GLN A 22 -9.27 -11.10 -7.03
CA GLN A 22 -8.37 -10.44 -7.98
C GLN A 22 -8.07 -11.31 -9.19
N ALA A 23 -7.86 -12.61 -8.98
CA ALA A 23 -7.70 -13.58 -10.06
C ALA A 23 -8.97 -13.70 -10.93
N GLU A 24 -10.16 -13.69 -10.32
CA GLU A 24 -11.44 -13.81 -11.04
C GLU A 24 -11.81 -12.57 -11.88
N LYS A 25 -11.28 -11.38 -11.56
CA LYS A 25 -11.71 -10.11 -12.17
C LYS A 25 -10.81 -9.56 -13.27
N GLY A 26 -9.68 -10.22 -13.60
CA GLY A 26 -8.77 -9.76 -14.65
C GLY A 26 -8.26 -8.33 -14.43
N ARG A 27 -8.03 -7.93 -13.18
CA ARG A 27 -7.53 -6.59 -12.87
C ARG A 27 -6.05 -6.47 -13.27
N ALA A 28 -5.68 -5.34 -13.87
CA ALA A 28 -4.32 -5.09 -14.33
C ALA A 28 -3.37 -4.74 -13.17
N SER A 29 -3.90 -4.13 -12.10
CA SER A 29 -3.13 -3.75 -10.90
C SER A 29 -3.78 -4.26 -9.62
N SER A 30 -2.95 -4.58 -8.63
CA SER A 30 -3.39 -4.86 -7.26
C SER A 30 -4.21 -3.72 -6.65
N LEU A 31 -3.98 -2.49 -7.09
CA LEU A 31 -4.64 -1.28 -6.59
C LEU A 31 -6.01 -1.00 -7.25
N ASP A 32 -6.40 -1.77 -8.25
CA ASP A 32 -7.65 -1.53 -8.98
C ASP A 32 -8.90 -1.71 -8.09
N GLY A 33 -9.84 -0.76 -8.20
CA GLY A 33 -11.06 -0.72 -7.40
C GLY A 33 -10.93 -0.03 -6.03
N ILE A 34 -9.81 0.63 -5.73
CA ILE A 34 -9.75 1.62 -4.65
C ILE A 34 -10.46 2.90 -5.12
N PRO A 35 -11.52 3.38 -4.44
CA PRO A 35 -12.22 4.59 -4.85
C PRO A 35 -11.33 5.83 -4.71
N THR A 36 -11.35 6.70 -5.72
CA THR A 36 -10.61 7.98 -5.74
C THR A 36 -11.21 9.04 -4.81
N THR A 37 -12.46 8.83 -4.38
CA THR A 37 -13.22 9.71 -3.48
C THR A 37 -12.91 9.49 -2.00
N LEU A 38 -12.08 8.50 -1.66
CA LEU A 38 -11.72 8.27 -0.26
C LEU A 38 -10.91 9.45 0.30
N PRO A 39 -11.08 9.76 1.60
CA PRO A 39 -10.13 10.58 2.34
C PRO A 39 -8.73 9.96 2.30
N ALA A 40 -7.69 10.79 2.33
CA ALA A 40 -6.33 10.39 2.03
C ALA A 40 -5.81 9.31 3.00
N LEU A 41 -6.14 9.40 4.29
CA LEU A 41 -5.73 8.39 5.27
C LEU A 41 -6.36 7.02 5.00
N ALA A 42 -7.65 6.99 4.66
CA ALA A 42 -8.34 5.75 4.30
C ALA A 42 -7.81 5.15 2.98
N ALA A 43 -7.49 6.01 2.02
CA ALA A 43 -6.84 5.61 0.77
C ALA A 43 -5.45 5.01 1.05
N ALA A 44 -4.62 5.69 1.87
CA ALA A 44 -3.29 5.24 2.25
C ALA A 44 -3.33 3.84 2.88
N GLN A 45 -4.20 3.62 3.87
CA GLN A 45 -4.35 2.31 4.51
C GLN A 45 -4.71 1.19 3.51
N LYS A 46 -5.60 1.47 2.55
CA LYS A 46 -5.97 0.46 1.53
C LYS A 46 -4.85 0.22 0.52
N VAL A 47 -4.21 1.28 0.02
CA VAL A 47 -3.13 1.19 -0.96
C VAL A 47 -1.95 0.42 -0.36
N VAL A 48 -1.49 0.79 0.84
CA VAL A 48 -0.38 0.12 1.53
C VAL A 48 -0.70 -1.35 1.76
N ARG A 49 -1.91 -1.66 2.26
CA ARG A 49 -2.32 -3.07 2.49
C ARG A 49 -2.33 -3.90 1.21
N ARG A 50 -2.84 -3.35 0.10
CA ARG A 50 -2.93 -4.08 -1.17
C ARG A 50 -1.58 -4.25 -1.85
N ALA A 51 -0.75 -3.21 -1.84
CA ALA A 51 0.61 -3.26 -2.35
C ALA A 51 1.46 -4.28 -1.58
N ALA A 52 1.31 -4.35 -0.26
CA ALA A 52 2.00 -5.35 0.57
C ALA A 52 1.64 -6.80 0.17
N GLY A 53 0.42 -7.03 -0.34
CA GLY A 53 -0.01 -8.32 -0.86
C GLY A 53 0.76 -8.80 -2.10
N VAL A 54 1.49 -7.90 -2.78
CA VAL A 54 2.40 -8.20 -3.88
C VAL A 54 3.86 -7.86 -3.55
N GLY A 55 4.17 -7.72 -2.25
CA GLY A 55 5.53 -7.46 -1.77
C GLY A 55 6.03 -6.02 -1.95
N LEU A 56 5.14 -5.06 -2.25
CA LEU A 56 5.49 -3.65 -2.45
C LEU A 56 5.10 -2.82 -1.23
N VAL A 57 6.03 -2.00 -0.74
CA VAL A 57 5.85 -1.11 0.41
C VAL A 57 6.26 0.32 0.06
N PRO A 58 5.62 1.35 0.65
CA PRO A 58 5.99 2.72 0.39
C PRO A 58 7.36 3.04 1.00
N GLU A 59 8.15 3.83 0.29
CA GLU A 59 9.40 4.38 0.80
C GLU A 59 9.09 5.69 1.54
N VAL A 60 8.95 5.56 2.87
CA VAL A 60 8.66 6.70 3.76
C VAL A 60 9.64 6.70 4.93
N PRO A 61 9.94 7.87 5.53
CA PRO A 61 10.76 7.94 6.73
C PRO A 61 10.21 7.04 7.84
N SER A 62 11.11 6.35 8.56
CA SER A 62 10.72 5.58 9.73
C SER A 62 10.32 6.53 10.85
N ILE A 63 9.13 6.30 11.41
CA ILE A 63 8.65 6.95 12.63
C ILE A 63 8.62 5.94 13.75
N ALA A 64 8.74 6.39 15.00
CA ALA A 64 8.52 5.54 16.16
C ALA A 64 7.13 4.89 16.06
N ALA A 65 7.09 3.56 16.13
CA ALA A 65 5.84 2.83 15.95
C ALA A 65 4.93 3.08 17.17
N PRO A 66 3.69 3.56 16.97
CA PRO A 66 2.72 3.64 18.06
C PRO A 66 2.39 2.22 18.54
N THR A 67 2.26 2.07 19.86
CA THR A 67 2.03 0.77 20.51
C THR A 67 0.55 0.48 20.74
N ASP A 68 -0.29 1.50 20.66
CA ASP A 68 -1.73 1.46 20.92
C ASP A 68 -2.47 2.53 20.11
N ALA A 69 -3.80 2.53 20.22
CA ALA A 69 -4.67 3.45 19.46
C ALA A 69 -4.51 4.91 19.90
N ASP A 70 -4.30 5.15 21.20
CA ASP A 70 -4.17 6.50 21.76
C ASP A 70 -2.86 7.15 21.29
N SER A 71 -1.74 6.45 21.42
CA SER A 71 -0.44 6.91 20.92
C SER A 71 -0.43 7.09 19.40
N LEU A 72 -1.11 6.23 18.63
CA LEU A 72 -1.31 6.45 17.19
C LEU A 72 -2.11 7.73 16.92
N GLY A 73 -3.16 7.97 17.69
CA GLY A 73 -3.99 9.17 17.61
C GLY A 73 -3.17 10.44 17.87
N ASP A 74 -2.36 10.44 18.93
CA ASP A 74 -1.48 11.56 19.30
C ASP A 74 -0.44 11.86 18.21
N VAL A 75 0.17 10.82 17.64
CA VAL A 75 1.12 10.99 16.52
C VAL A 75 0.43 11.59 15.29
N LEU A 76 -0.74 11.09 14.91
CA LEU A 76 -1.49 11.61 13.77
C LEU A 76 -1.95 13.07 13.99
N LEU A 77 -2.43 13.38 15.19
CA LEU A 77 -2.83 14.73 15.56
C LEU A 77 -1.62 15.69 15.58
N GLY A 78 -0.49 15.25 16.14
CA GLY A 78 0.76 16.00 16.14
C GLY A 78 1.26 16.31 14.72
N LEU A 79 1.17 15.37 13.79
CA LEU A 79 1.50 15.59 12.38
C LEU A 79 0.57 16.62 11.73
N ALA A 80 -0.74 16.56 12.01
CA ALA A 80 -1.69 17.54 11.51
C ALA A 80 -1.44 18.94 12.07
N ALA A 81 -1.09 19.04 13.36
CA ALA A 81 -0.72 20.31 14.00
C ALA A 81 0.56 20.90 13.38
N ALA A 82 1.60 20.09 13.20
CA ALA A 82 2.84 20.51 12.57
C ALA A 82 2.65 20.95 11.11
N ALA A 83 1.83 20.23 10.34
CA ALA A 83 1.47 20.63 8.97
C ALA A 83 0.79 22.02 8.96
N ARG A 84 -0.14 22.26 9.88
CA ARG A 84 -0.82 23.55 10.02
C ARG A 84 0.16 24.68 10.36
N GLU A 85 1.10 24.46 11.28
CA GLU A 85 2.14 25.45 11.63
C GLU A 85 3.05 25.76 10.42
N ALA A 86 3.31 24.77 9.58
CA ALA A 86 4.07 24.92 8.34
C ALA A 86 3.25 25.50 7.16
N GLY A 87 1.94 25.76 7.33
CA GLY A 87 1.07 26.23 6.25
C GLY A 87 0.75 25.17 5.18
N LEU A 88 0.86 23.88 5.53
CA LEU A 88 0.60 22.75 4.65
C LEU A 88 -0.77 22.12 4.93
N ASP A 89 -1.45 21.68 3.88
CA ASP A 89 -2.66 20.85 4.00
C ASP A 89 -2.27 19.37 4.10
N ALA A 90 -2.53 18.75 5.25
CA ALA A 90 -2.15 17.37 5.53
C ALA A 90 -2.92 16.34 4.68
N GLU A 91 -4.19 16.60 4.34
CA GLU A 91 -5.01 15.72 3.51
C GLU A 91 -4.48 15.71 2.08
N ASP A 92 -4.22 16.88 1.50
CA ASP A 92 -3.67 17.00 0.14
C ASP A 92 -2.22 16.49 0.06
N ALA A 93 -1.39 16.78 1.06
CA ALA A 93 -0.02 16.28 1.11
C ALA A 93 0.02 14.73 1.15
N LEU A 94 -0.82 14.11 1.98
CA LEU A 94 -0.93 12.66 2.05
C LEU A 94 -1.52 12.09 0.75
N ARG A 95 -2.54 12.73 0.18
CA ARG A 95 -3.13 12.33 -1.11
C ARG A 95 -2.08 12.31 -2.23
N GLY A 96 -1.22 13.33 -2.28
CA GLY A 96 -0.09 13.39 -3.20
C GLY A 96 0.93 12.26 -2.98
N ALA A 97 1.27 11.97 -1.73
CA ALA A 97 2.17 10.86 -1.39
C ALA A 97 1.59 9.49 -1.80
N VAL A 98 0.30 9.26 -1.53
CA VAL A 98 -0.41 8.04 -1.94
C VAL A 98 -0.45 7.91 -3.47
N ALA A 99 -0.66 9.01 -4.19
CA ALA A 99 -0.65 9.01 -5.66
C ALA A 99 0.73 8.64 -6.24
N ARG A 100 1.82 9.20 -5.67
CA ARG A 100 3.19 8.83 -6.07
C ARG A 100 3.46 7.35 -5.81
N PHE A 101 3.13 6.84 -4.63
CA PHE A 101 3.32 5.42 -4.33
C PHE A 101 2.46 4.51 -5.23
N SER A 102 1.21 4.88 -5.49
CA SER A 102 0.33 4.12 -6.38
C SER A 102 0.88 4.07 -7.81
N THR A 103 1.50 5.15 -8.28
CA THR A 103 2.17 5.20 -9.58
C THR A 103 3.37 4.27 -9.61
N ALA A 104 4.22 4.29 -8.57
CA ALA A 104 5.36 3.40 -8.46
C ALA A 104 4.94 1.92 -8.44
N VAL A 105 3.90 1.56 -7.69
CA VAL A 105 3.34 0.21 -7.68
C VAL A 105 2.91 -0.24 -9.07
N ARG A 106 2.14 0.59 -9.78
CA ARG A 106 1.67 0.27 -11.14
C ARG A 106 2.81 0.14 -12.14
N ALA A 107 3.87 0.94 -12.00
CA ALA A 107 5.06 0.84 -12.85
C ALA A 107 5.78 -0.50 -12.64
N VAL A 108 5.99 -0.91 -11.38
CA VAL A 108 6.60 -2.21 -11.04
C VAL A 108 5.75 -3.37 -11.58
N GLU A 109 4.43 -3.32 -11.40
CA GLU A 109 3.51 -4.32 -11.93
C GLU A 109 3.55 -4.40 -13.46
N ALA A 110 3.57 -3.26 -14.15
CA ALA A 110 3.63 -3.21 -15.61
C ALA A 110 4.94 -3.79 -16.15
N MET A 111 6.07 -3.52 -15.50
CA MET A 111 7.36 -4.11 -15.86
C MET A 111 7.35 -5.63 -15.71
N ALA A 112 6.86 -6.14 -14.58
CA ALA A 112 6.75 -7.58 -14.36
C ALA A 112 5.85 -8.25 -15.40
N VAL A 113 4.70 -7.64 -15.72
CA VAL A 113 3.79 -8.15 -16.76
C VAL A 113 4.44 -8.16 -18.14
N ALA A 114 5.23 -7.13 -18.50
CA ALA A 114 5.96 -7.09 -19.76
C ALA A 114 6.99 -8.24 -19.87
N ASP A 115 7.56 -8.65 -18.75
CA ASP A 115 8.48 -9.79 -18.64
C ASP A 115 7.75 -11.14 -18.45
N GLY A 116 6.42 -11.16 -18.53
CA GLY A 116 5.60 -12.37 -18.38
C GLY A 116 5.51 -12.89 -16.94
N LEU A 117 5.87 -12.06 -15.95
CA LEU A 117 5.86 -12.40 -14.54
C LEU A 117 4.62 -11.84 -13.84
N ASP A 118 4.05 -12.65 -12.95
CA ASP A 118 3.03 -12.23 -12.00
C ASP A 118 3.63 -12.05 -10.60
N LEU A 119 3.76 -10.79 -10.14
CA LEU A 119 4.33 -10.46 -8.83
C LEU A 119 3.59 -11.11 -7.65
N ARG A 120 2.33 -11.50 -7.82
CA ARG A 120 1.55 -12.19 -6.77
C ARG A 120 2.12 -13.57 -6.41
N ASN A 121 2.81 -14.19 -7.36
CA ASN A 121 3.40 -15.52 -7.24
C ASN A 121 4.93 -15.47 -7.25
N ALA A 122 5.52 -14.28 -7.33
CA ALA A 122 6.95 -14.09 -7.36
C ALA A 122 7.56 -14.24 -5.96
N ALA A 123 8.79 -14.74 -5.90
CA ALA A 123 9.55 -14.78 -4.66
C ALA A 123 9.92 -13.35 -4.20
N PRO A 124 10.08 -13.09 -2.88
CA PRO A 124 10.31 -11.74 -2.36
C PRO A 124 11.56 -11.04 -2.92
N ASP A 125 12.61 -11.80 -3.22
CA ASP A 125 13.84 -11.33 -3.85
C ASP A 125 13.61 -10.85 -5.29
N VAL A 126 12.76 -11.55 -6.04
CA VAL A 126 12.34 -11.12 -7.38
C VAL A 126 11.55 -9.82 -7.31
N VAL A 127 10.60 -9.69 -6.38
CA VAL A 127 9.85 -8.44 -6.19
C VAL A 127 10.79 -7.27 -5.84
N ALA A 128 11.78 -7.52 -4.98
CA ALA A 128 12.78 -6.53 -4.59
C ALA A 128 13.64 -6.06 -5.78
N ASP A 129 13.98 -6.96 -6.70
CA ASP A 129 14.71 -6.63 -7.92
C ASP A 129 13.90 -5.67 -8.81
N TYR A 130 12.62 -5.95 -9.09
CA TYR A 130 11.77 -5.03 -9.85
C TYR A 130 11.63 -3.65 -9.20
N ARG A 131 11.53 -3.60 -7.87
CA ARG A 131 11.53 -2.32 -7.14
C ARG A 131 12.81 -1.53 -7.39
N SER A 132 13.97 -2.19 -7.40
CA SER A 132 15.27 -1.53 -7.60
C SER A 132 15.48 -0.98 -9.01
N ARG A 133 14.79 -1.56 -10.01
CA ARG A 133 14.85 -1.13 -11.42
C ARG A 133 13.95 0.04 -11.75
N THR A 134 12.97 0.34 -10.89
CA THR A 134 12.12 1.51 -11.06
C THR A 134 12.96 2.73 -10.72
N PRO A 135 13.24 3.64 -11.65
CA PRO A 135 13.97 4.86 -11.33
C PRO A 135 13.15 5.58 -10.26
N GLY A 136 13.75 5.77 -9.07
CA GLY A 136 13.17 6.67 -8.09
C GLY A 136 12.89 7.99 -8.79
N THR A 137 11.70 8.57 -8.58
CA THR A 137 11.40 9.97 -8.86
C THR A 137 12.37 10.85 -8.04
N SER A 138 13.62 10.90 -8.49
CA SER A 138 14.71 11.74 -8.03
C SER A 138 14.76 12.93 -8.97
N GLU A 139 13.66 13.65 -9.11
CA GLU A 139 13.65 15.01 -9.65
C GLU A 139 12.92 15.90 -8.65
N HIS A 140 13.65 16.28 -7.61
CA HIS A 140 13.46 17.57 -6.96
C HIS A 140 14.64 18.43 -7.39
N GLY A 141 14.42 19.14 -8.51
CA GLY A 141 15.16 20.35 -8.88
C GLY A 141 14.34 21.57 -8.50
#